data_AF-A0A8S4QDV8-F1
#
_entry.id   AF-A0A8S4QDV8-F1
#
_cell.length_a   1.000
_cell.length_b   1.000
_cell.length_c   1.000
_cell.angle_alpha   90.00
_cell.angle_beta   90.00
_cell.angle_gamma   90.00
#
_symmetry.space_group_name_H-M   'P 1'
#
loop_
_entity.id
_entity.type
_entity.pdbx_description
1 polymer ?
#
loop_
_entity_poly.entity_id
_entity_poly.type
_entity_poly.pdbx_seq_one_letter_code
_entity_poly.pdbx_strand_id
1 'polypeptide(L)'
;MIVMNWRKPKVLSNSDRVAVWKSKELHGRFYKALSGPDVDQIASVSWLQFGDLFGETEGFVCAIMDEVIKTRNYRKHIMKDGTLDICRACHRPGESLRHIVSGCSHLANGKMRTPG
;
A
#
# COMPACT_ATOMS: atom_id res chain seq x y z
N MET A 1 -18.77 -9.22 -37.31
CA MET A 1 -19.10 -9.70 -35.95
C MET A 1 -17.82 -10.21 -35.31
N ILE A 2 -17.23 -9.47 -34.36
CA ILE A 2 -16.00 -9.90 -33.67
C ILE A 2 -16.43 -10.74 -32.47
N VAL A 3 -16.30 -12.06 -32.56
CA VAL A 3 -16.35 -12.94 -31.39
C VAL A 3 -15.09 -12.69 -30.57
N MET A 4 -15.21 -11.84 -29.55
CA MET A 4 -14.18 -11.68 -28.51
C MET A 4 -13.94 -13.07 -27.91
N ASN A 5 -12.72 -13.57 -28.06
CA ASN A 5 -12.27 -14.87 -27.56
C ASN A 5 -12.19 -14.84 -26.03
N TRP A 6 -13.35 -14.84 -25.35
CA TRP A 6 -13.45 -14.79 -23.91
C TRP A 6 -13.06 -16.14 -23.31
N ARG A 7 -11.77 -16.29 -23.00
CA ARG A 7 -11.31 -17.42 -22.18
C ARG A 7 -11.77 -17.19 -20.75
N LYS A 8 -12.48 -18.16 -20.16
CA LYS A 8 -12.80 -18.12 -18.73
C LYS A 8 -11.50 -17.94 -17.95
N PRO A 9 -11.39 -16.91 -17.08
CA PRO A 9 -10.18 -16.70 -16.31
C PRO A 9 -9.93 -17.92 -15.42
N LYS A 10 -8.71 -18.44 -15.44
CA LYS A 10 -8.28 -19.55 -14.57
C LYS A 10 -8.36 -19.06 -13.12
N VAL A 11 -9.31 -19.58 -12.36
CA VAL A 11 -9.39 -19.31 -10.91
C VAL A 11 -8.22 -20.06 -10.26
N LEU A 12 -7.27 -19.30 -9.74
CA LEU A 12 -6.12 -19.83 -9.02
C LEU A 12 -6.55 -20.33 -7.64
N SER A 13 -5.92 -21.41 -7.16
CA SER A 13 -6.08 -21.86 -5.79
C SER A 13 -5.59 -20.80 -4.80
N ASN A 14 -5.99 -20.86 -3.53
CA ASN A 14 -5.52 -19.90 -2.53
C ASN A 14 -3.99 -19.92 -2.39
N SER A 15 -3.35 -21.09 -2.44
CA SER A 15 -1.88 -21.20 -2.41
C SER A 15 -1.22 -20.52 -3.60
N ASP A 16 -1.78 -20.68 -4.81
CA ASP A 16 -1.26 -20.05 -6.02
C ASP A 16 -1.42 -18.52 -5.96
N ARG A 17 -2.57 -18.04 -5.49
CA ARG A 17 -2.84 -16.61 -5.32
C ARG A 17 -1.86 -15.98 -4.33
N VAL A 18 -1.60 -16.67 -3.23
CA VAL A 18 -0.63 -16.26 -2.21
C VAL A 18 0.78 -16.22 -2.79
N ALA A 19 1.19 -17.23 -3.55
CA ALA A 19 2.51 -17.25 -4.20
C ALA A 19 2.68 -16.09 -5.20
N VAL A 20 1.66 -15.82 -6.01
CA VAL A 20 1.64 -14.69 -6.96
C VAL A 20 1.67 -13.35 -6.22
N TRP A 21 0.92 -13.19 -5.13
CA TRP A 21 0.94 -11.94 -4.36
C TRP A 21 2.33 -11.69 -3.73
N LYS A 22 2.94 -12.71 -3.13
CA LYS A 22 4.29 -12.63 -2.53
C LYS A 22 5.38 -12.26 -3.53
N SER A 23 5.24 -12.68 -4.78
CA SER A 23 6.25 -12.44 -5.82
C SER A 23 6.16 -11.03 -6.44
N LYS A 24 5.07 -10.29 -6.22
CA LYS A 24 4.94 -8.91 -6.73
C LYS A 24 5.92 -7.99 -6.02
N GLU A 25 6.59 -7.14 -6.80
CA GLU A 25 7.61 -6.23 -6.30
C GLU A 25 7.09 -5.20 -5.30
N LEU A 26 5.85 -4.71 -5.49
CA LEU A 26 5.21 -3.74 -4.61
C LEU A 26 4.46 -4.44 -3.47
N HIS A 27 3.42 -5.22 -3.82
CA HIS A 27 2.54 -5.87 -2.85
C HIS A 27 3.26 -6.91 -1.97
N GLY A 28 4.30 -7.57 -2.49
CA GLY A 28 5.08 -8.54 -1.73
C GLY A 28 6.00 -7.91 -0.68
N ARG A 29 6.17 -6.58 -0.67
CA ARG A 29 7.02 -5.88 0.33
C ARG A 29 6.49 -6.05 1.73
N PHE A 30 5.18 -5.89 1.91
CA PHE A 30 4.56 -6.06 3.22
C PHE A 30 4.76 -7.48 3.73
N TYR A 31 4.51 -8.49 2.89
CA TYR A 31 4.75 -9.88 3.25
C TYR A 31 6.21 -10.16 3.66
N LYS A 32 7.17 -9.62 2.89
CA LYS A 32 8.61 -9.77 3.19
C LYS A 32 8.98 -9.11 4.52
N ALA A 33 8.41 -7.92 4.80
CA ALA A 33 8.61 -7.24 6.07
C ALA A 33 8.01 -8.03 7.24
N LEU A 34 6.81 -8.58 7.06
CA LEU A 34 6.10 -9.40 8.05
C LEU A 34 6.78 -10.75 8.31
N SER A 35 7.53 -11.27 7.34
CA SER A 35 8.28 -12.55 7.45
C SER A 35 9.73 -12.35 7.89
N GLY A 36 10.08 -11.16 8.40
CA GLY A 36 11.42 -10.86 8.89
C GLY A 36 11.80 -11.70 10.12
N PRO A 37 13.11 -11.96 10.34
CA PRO A 37 13.57 -12.80 11.45
C PRO A 37 13.20 -12.23 12.83
N ASP A 38 13.11 -10.91 12.95
CA ASP A 38 12.85 -10.20 14.21
C ASP A 38 11.39 -9.72 14.34
N VAL A 39 10.47 -10.26 13.53
CA VAL A 39 9.07 -9.82 13.48
C VAL A 39 8.15 -10.91 14.01
N ASP A 40 7.40 -10.59 15.07
CA ASP A 40 6.28 -11.43 15.49
C ASP A 40 5.11 -11.21 14.53
N GLN A 41 4.96 -12.15 13.59
CA GLN A 41 3.91 -12.13 12.59
C GLN A 41 2.51 -12.15 13.21
N ILE A 42 2.30 -12.93 14.27
CA ILE A 42 0.99 -13.11 14.90
C ILE A 42 0.58 -11.80 15.58
N ALA A 43 1.48 -11.23 16.39
CA ALA A 43 1.21 -9.95 17.04
C ALA A 43 0.96 -8.83 16.01
N SER A 44 1.73 -8.80 14.92
CA SER A 44 1.65 -7.77 13.88
C SER A 44 0.32 -7.74 13.09
N VAL A 45 -0.36 -8.89 12.97
CA VAL A 45 -1.65 -9.00 12.25
C VAL A 45 -2.84 -9.26 13.16
N SER A 46 -2.63 -9.28 14.47
CA SER A 46 -3.66 -9.60 15.47
C SER A 46 -4.87 -8.68 15.38
N TRP A 47 -4.66 -7.41 15.01
CA TRP A 47 -5.71 -6.43 14.79
C TRP A 47 -6.70 -6.79 13.67
N LEU A 48 -6.37 -7.71 12.75
CA LEU A 48 -7.31 -8.23 11.75
C LEU A 48 -8.28 -9.28 12.32
N GLN A 49 -7.99 -9.80 13.51
CA GLN A 49 -8.81 -10.82 14.17
C GLN A 49 -9.73 -10.21 15.23
N PHE A 50 -9.33 -9.08 15.79
CA PHE A 50 -10.11 -8.36 16.79
C PHE A 50 -10.95 -7.28 16.11
N GLY A 51 -12.28 -7.40 16.19
CA GLY A 51 -13.25 -6.51 15.54
C GLY A 51 -13.35 -5.11 16.18
N ASP A 52 -12.24 -4.58 16.68
CA ASP A 52 -12.14 -3.27 17.32
C ASP A 52 -12.10 -2.13 16.27
N LEU A 53 -11.87 -2.47 15.00
CA LEU A 53 -11.86 -1.54 13.88
C LEU A 53 -13.06 -1.80 12.96
N PHE A 54 -13.63 -0.73 12.43
CA PHE A 54 -14.61 -0.84 11.35
C PHE A 54 -13.95 -1.45 10.11
N GLY A 55 -14.67 -2.32 9.40
CA GLY A 55 -14.15 -3.00 8.21
C GLY A 55 -13.63 -2.05 7.12
N GLU A 56 -14.22 -0.85 7.01
CA GLU A 56 -13.70 0.21 6.13
C GLU A 56 -12.30 0.67 6.55
N THR A 57 -12.08 0.83 7.86
CA THR A 57 -10.79 1.24 8.42
C THR A 57 -9.74 0.16 8.22
N GLU A 58 -10.10 -1.10 8.44
CA GLU A 58 -9.22 -2.24 8.15
C GLU A 58 -8.81 -2.28 6.68
N GLY A 59 -9.78 -2.05 5.78
CA GLY A 59 -9.53 -1.95 4.34
C GLY A 59 -8.55 -0.84 3.99
N PHE A 60 -8.65 0.33 4.62
CA PHE A 60 -7.68 1.41 4.46
C PHE A 60 -6.29 1.04 4.95
N VAL A 61 -6.19 0.43 6.14
CA VAL A 61 -4.90 -0.03 6.68
C VAL A 61 -4.26 -1.05 5.73
N CYS A 62 -5.03 -2.00 5.21
CA CYS A 62 -4.56 -2.95 4.21
C CYS A 62 -4.06 -2.26 2.93
N ALA A 63 -4.80 -1.29 2.40
CA ALA A 63 -4.40 -0.52 1.22
C ALA A 63 -3.12 0.30 1.45
N ILE A 64 -2.93 0.83 2.66
CA ILE A 64 -1.71 1.51 3.08
C ILE A 64 -0.55 0.50 3.10
N MET A 65 -0.70 -0.64 3.76
CA MET A 65 0.34 -1.68 3.86
C MET A 65 0.77 -2.22 2.48
N ASP A 66 -0.17 -2.36 1.55
CA ASP A 66 0.09 -2.79 0.17
C ASP A 66 0.70 -1.68 -0.73
N GLU A 67 0.97 -0.49 -0.18
CA GLU A 67 1.48 0.70 -0.89
C GLU A 67 0.63 1.12 -2.11
N VAL A 68 -0.68 0.84 -2.10
CA VAL A 68 -1.61 1.16 -3.21
C VAL A 68 -2.33 2.51 -3.05
N ILE A 69 -2.01 3.27 -2.02
CA ILE A 69 -2.54 4.62 -1.84
C ILE A 69 -1.97 5.56 -2.91
N LYS A 70 -2.85 6.39 -3.48
CA LYS A 70 -2.55 7.28 -4.60
C LYS A 70 -1.68 8.49 -4.18
N THR A 71 -0.43 8.22 -3.85
CA THR A 71 0.63 9.22 -3.60
C THR A 71 1.20 9.76 -4.92
N ARG A 72 1.91 10.90 -4.89
CA ARG A 72 2.58 11.42 -6.10
C ARG A 72 3.70 10.50 -6.60
N ASN A 73 4.39 9.79 -5.71
CA ASN A 73 5.35 8.76 -6.10
C ASN A 73 4.65 7.60 -6.84
N TYR A 74 3.53 7.11 -6.30
CA TYR A 74 2.72 6.09 -6.97
C TYR A 74 2.22 6.56 -8.35
N ARG A 75 1.74 7.81 -8.44
CA ARG A 75 1.30 8.41 -9.71
C ARG A 75 2.41 8.47 -10.75
N LYS A 76 3.61 8.92 -10.35
CA LYS A 76 4.76 9.03 -11.26
C LYS A 76 5.30 7.67 -11.70
N HIS A 77 5.51 6.75 -10.76
CA HIS A 77 6.25 5.51 -11.02
C HIS A 77 5.34 4.33 -11.43
N ILE A 78 4.12 4.26 -10.90
CA ILE A 78 3.18 3.17 -11.16
C ILE A 78 2.16 3.58 -12.23
N MET A 79 1.44 4.68 -12.03
CA MET A 79 0.44 5.15 -13.00
C MET A 79 1.05 5.81 -14.25
N LYS A 80 2.28 6.35 -14.11
CA LYS A 80 3.00 7.07 -15.17
C LYS A 80 2.19 8.21 -15.79
N ASP A 81 1.43 8.93 -14.95
CA ASP A 81 0.50 9.99 -15.38
C ASP A 81 1.17 11.36 -15.63
N GLY A 82 2.51 11.44 -15.57
CA GLY A 82 3.27 12.67 -15.73
C GLY A 82 3.35 13.55 -14.47
N THR A 83 2.80 13.11 -13.33
CA THR A 83 2.88 13.85 -12.06
C THR A 83 4.33 13.98 -11.58
N LEU A 84 4.70 15.16 -11.08
CA LEU A 84 5.97 15.38 -10.41
C LEU A 84 5.97 14.74 -9.02
N ASP A 85 7.00 13.95 -8.73
CA ASP A 85 7.19 13.28 -7.45
C ASP A 85 7.80 14.22 -6.40
N ILE A 86 6.97 15.16 -5.96
CA ILE A 86 7.28 16.15 -4.93
C ILE A 86 6.20 16.07 -3.85
N CYS A 87 6.59 15.90 -2.59
CA CYS A 87 5.68 15.86 -1.45
C CYS A 87 4.81 17.13 -1.36
N ARG A 88 3.50 16.95 -1.25
CA ARG A 88 2.52 18.03 -1.09
C ARG A 88 2.66 18.79 0.23
N ALA A 89 3.17 18.13 1.28
CA ALA A 89 3.28 18.71 2.61
C ALA A 89 4.61 19.46 2.78
N CYS A 90 5.74 18.78 2.56
CA CYS A 90 7.07 19.35 2.82
C CYS A 90 7.80 19.87 1.57
N HIS A 91 7.23 19.71 0.38
CA HIS A 91 7.81 20.14 -0.91
C HIS A 91 9.19 19.51 -1.24
N ARG A 92 9.58 18.44 -0.54
CA ARG A 92 10.78 17.65 -0.87
C ARG A 92 10.48 16.60 -1.95
N PRO A 93 11.49 16.20 -2.74
CA PRO A 93 11.33 15.12 -3.71
C PRO A 93 10.98 13.79 -3.02
N GLY A 94 10.14 12.98 -3.65
CA GLY A 94 9.78 11.64 -3.17
C GLY A 94 8.59 11.61 -2.21
N GLU A 95 7.37 11.73 -2.72
CA GLU A 95 6.14 11.52 -1.95
C GLU A 95 5.76 10.03 -1.92
N SER A 96 6.60 9.18 -1.31
CA SER A 96 6.22 7.79 -1.05
C SER A 96 5.34 7.69 0.20
N LEU A 97 4.65 6.56 0.36
CA LEU A 97 3.87 6.29 1.58
C LEU A 97 4.77 6.33 2.83
N ARG A 98 5.97 5.75 2.75
CA ARG A 98 6.98 5.79 3.82
C ARG A 98 7.44 7.22 4.12
N HIS A 99 7.61 8.07 3.09
CA HIS A 99 7.86 9.48 3.32
C HIS A 99 6.72 10.12 4.10
N ILE A 100 5.46 9.91 3.74
CA ILE A 100 4.31 10.50 4.45
C ILE A 100 4.25 10.04 5.91
N VAL A 101 4.40 8.75 6.17
CA VAL A 101 4.21 8.15 7.51
C VAL A 101 5.37 8.48 8.47
N SER A 102 6.62 8.47 7.99
CA SER A 102 7.79 8.61 8.89
C SER A 102 8.86 9.58 8.42
N GLY A 103 8.88 9.96 7.13
CA GLY A 103 9.94 10.82 6.56
C GLY A 103 9.57 12.29 6.36
N CYS A 104 8.30 12.65 6.53
CA CYS A 104 7.81 13.96 6.14
C CYS A 104 8.05 14.95 7.28
N SER A 105 9.08 15.77 7.15
CA SER A 105 9.41 16.83 8.12
C SER A 105 8.24 17.77 8.48
N HIS A 106 7.25 17.94 7.60
CA HIS A 106 6.07 18.74 7.91
C HIS A 106 5.08 18.00 8.82
N LEU A 107 4.85 16.71 8.56
CA LEU A 107 3.91 15.88 9.31
C LEU A 107 4.50 15.35 10.63
N ALA A 108 5.79 14.99 10.63
CA ALA A 108 6.50 14.51 11.81
C ALA A 108 6.63 15.57 12.92
N ASN A 109 6.67 16.86 12.55
CA ASN A 109 6.80 17.97 13.49
C ASN A 109 5.45 18.46 14.05
N GLY A 110 4.38 17.65 13.95
CA GLY A 110 3.08 17.97 14.56
C GLY A 110 2.34 19.17 13.95
N LYS A 111 2.85 19.78 12.87
CA LYS A 111 2.16 20.85 12.14
C LYS A 111 1.14 20.24 11.20
N MET A 112 0.14 19.54 11.75
CA MET A 112 -1.10 19.31 11.00
C MET A 112 -1.70 20.67 10.76
N ARG A 113 -1.72 21.12 9.49
CA ARG A 113 -2.45 22.32 9.10
C ARG A 113 -3.92 22.08 9.47
N THR A 114 -4.40 22.74 10.52
CA THR A 114 -5.83 22.89 10.74
C THR A 114 -6.38 23.65 9.53
N PRO A 115 -7.43 23.15 8.85
CA PRO A 115 -8.08 23.94 7.82
C PRO A 115 -8.67 25.18 8.51
N GLY A 116 -8.21 26.35 8.10
CA GLY A 116 -8.83 27.64 8.43
C GLY A 116 -9.78 28.05 7.32
#